data_AF-A0A437D4K6-F1
#
_entry.id   AF-A0A437D4K6-F1
#
_cell.length_a   1.000
_cell.length_b   1.000
_cell.length_c   1.000
_cell.angle_alpha   90.00
_cell.angle_beta   90.00
_cell.angle_gamma   90.00
#
_symmetry.space_group_name_H-M   'P 1'
#
loop_
_entity.id
_entity.type
_entity.pdbx_description
1 polymer ?
#
loop_
_entity_poly.entity_id
_entity_poly.type
_entity_poly.pdbx_seq_one_letter_code
_entity_poly.pdbx_strand_id
1 'polypeptide(L)'
;MNPCAAAAHPKGAKVEVSINECYDGSYVGNPQDVHSQPGFAFSRNGPVKRTPVTHVLVCRPKRVKPSCRSSWSRRTATGEQLPRTYISGHNRLYFHSDSCLPLRPQEMDEDSEDERDPDWLQEKTVKQIEEFTDVNEGEKEIMKLWNLHVMKHGFIADNQMNEACRLFAEQHAALVVERGLCRNFLLHLISMHDFNLISTATVDRAAAKLRLLQSQAARAGEEDEEEEEEDWETAVESQPEMDPDPDPDLFNNCSEEEEERGGGGAEAERKRKLFGSILK
;
A
#
# COMPACT_ATOMS: atom_id res chain seq x y z
N MET A 1 44.72 -19.58 -23.90
CA MET A 1 45.00 -20.92 -24.52
C MET A 1 44.12 -21.04 -25.76
N ASN A 2 44.54 -21.72 -26.84
CA ASN A 2 43.77 -21.81 -28.08
C ASN A 2 42.72 -22.94 -28.01
N PRO A 3 41.39 -22.67 -28.02
CA PRO A 3 40.35 -23.66 -27.69
C PRO A 3 40.12 -24.90 -28.57
N CYS A 4 41.06 -25.31 -29.43
CA CYS A 4 41.08 -26.60 -30.16
C CYS A 4 42.14 -26.49 -31.25
N ALA A 5 43.07 -27.44 -31.32
CA ALA A 5 44.05 -27.56 -32.40
C ALA A 5 43.88 -28.92 -33.09
N ALA A 6 43.49 -28.90 -34.37
CA ALA A 6 43.51 -30.09 -35.21
C ALA A 6 44.86 -30.13 -35.94
N ALA A 7 45.70 -31.11 -35.61
CA ALA A 7 46.99 -31.34 -36.25
C ALA A 7 46.91 -32.56 -37.18
N ALA A 8 47.59 -32.49 -38.31
CA ALA A 8 47.75 -33.65 -39.19
C ALA A 8 48.57 -34.73 -38.47
N HIS A 9 48.09 -35.97 -38.49
CA HIS A 9 48.78 -37.10 -37.89
C HIS A 9 49.08 -38.14 -38.99
N PRO A 10 50.23 -38.83 -38.98
CA PRO A 10 50.58 -39.80 -40.04
C PRO A 10 49.58 -40.95 -40.21
N LYS A 11 48.71 -41.19 -39.21
CA LYS A 11 47.60 -42.16 -39.28
C LYS A 11 46.22 -41.53 -39.54
N GLY A 12 46.16 -40.25 -39.91
CA GLY A 12 44.91 -39.50 -40.14
C GLY A 12 44.94 -38.11 -39.49
N ALA A 13 44.14 -37.91 -38.44
CA ALA A 13 44.02 -36.62 -37.75
C ALA A 13 44.24 -36.77 -36.24
N LYS A 14 44.86 -35.76 -35.63
CA LYS A 14 44.92 -35.60 -34.18
C LYS A 14 44.13 -34.34 -33.82
N VAL A 15 43.10 -34.48 -33.01
CA VAL A 15 42.28 -33.36 -32.54
C VAL A 15 42.53 -33.17 -31.05
N GLU A 16 43.13 -32.05 -30.69
CA GLU A 16 43.25 -31.62 -29.31
C GLU A 16 41.95 -30.89 -28.92
N VAL A 17 41.24 -31.46 -27.95
CA VAL A 17 39.97 -30.94 -27.46
C VAL A 17 40.21 -30.20 -26.15
N SER A 18 39.58 -29.03 -25.99
CA SER A 18 39.54 -28.30 -24.73
C SER A 18 38.10 -28.00 -24.33
N ILE A 19 37.87 -27.82 -23.04
CA ILE A 19 36.56 -27.45 -22.50
C ILE A 19 36.21 -26.01 -22.93
N ASN A 20 34.95 -25.77 -23.27
CA ASN A 20 34.45 -24.41 -23.52
C ASN A 20 34.09 -23.74 -22.18
N GLU A 21 34.88 -22.76 -21.76
CA GLU A 21 34.68 -22.04 -20.49
C GLU A 21 33.42 -21.16 -20.50
N CYS A 22 32.90 -20.78 -21.67
CA CYS A 22 31.75 -19.88 -21.82
C CYS A 22 30.45 -20.60 -22.19
N TYR A 23 30.41 -21.94 -22.14
CA TYR A 23 29.17 -22.67 -22.36
C TYR A 23 28.29 -22.54 -21.10
N ASP A 24 27.27 -21.69 -21.17
CA ASP A 24 26.43 -21.33 -20.02
C ASP A 24 25.34 -22.38 -19.72
N GLY A 25 24.91 -23.16 -20.71
CA GLY A 25 23.97 -24.27 -20.54
C GLY A 25 22.61 -23.84 -19.94
N SER A 26 22.32 -22.54 -19.96
CA SER A 26 21.16 -21.94 -19.32
C SER A 26 19.86 -22.42 -19.96
N TYR A 27 18.80 -22.52 -19.16
CA TYR A 27 17.48 -22.92 -19.66
C TYR A 27 16.94 -21.91 -20.70
N VAL A 28 16.47 -22.44 -21.84
CA VAL A 28 15.87 -21.65 -22.93
C VAL A 28 14.39 -21.98 -23.01
N GLY A 29 13.56 -21.19 -22.35
CA GLY A 29 12.11 -21.33 -22.31
C GLY A 29 11.46 -20.14 -21.65
N ASN A 30 10.39 -20.35 -20.88
CA ASN A 30 9.80 -19.28 -20.08
C ASN A 30 10.74 -18.93 -18.91
N PRO A 31 11.27 -17.69 -18.80
CA PRO A 31 12.21 -17.33 -17.73
C PRO A 31 11.64 -17.53 -16.31
N GLN A 32 10.32 -17.54 -16.15
CA GLN A 32 9.63 -17.72 -14.87
C GLN A 32 9.65 -19.16 -14.36
N ASP A 33 9.83 -20.14 -15.23
CA ASP A 33 9.83 -21.55 -14.84
C ASP A 33 11.01 -21.86 -13.90
N VAL A 34 12.10 -21.10 -14.01
CA VAL A 34 13.32 -21.23 -13.17
C VAL A 34 13.04 -20.90 -11.70
N HIS A 35 12.09 -20.01 -11.42
CA HIS A 35 11.75 -19.54 -10.07
C HIS A 35 10.43 -20.13 -9.57
N SER A 36 9.84 -21.06 -10.32
CA SER A 36 8.62 -21.75 -9.92
C SER A 36 8.91 -22.76 -8.81
N GLN A 37 7.92 -22.98 -7.93
CA GLN A 37 8.03 -23.97 -6.86
C GLN A 37 8.37 -25.37 -7.43
N PRO A 38 9.26 -26.14 -6.77
CA PRO A 38 9.58 -27.50 -7.19
C PRO A 38 8.31 -28.35 -7.36
N GLY A 39 8.20 -29.06 -8.49
CA GLY A 39 7.01 -29.84 -8.85
C GLY A 39 6.00 -29.09 -9.73
N PHE A 40 6.04 -27.76 -9.77
CA PHE A 40 5.24 -26.93 -10.69
C PHE A 40 6.08 -26.34 -11.83
N ALA A 41 7.40 -26.19 -11.62
CA ALA A 41 8.34 -25.82 -12.67
C ALA A 41 8.25 -26.79 -13.86
N PHE A 42 8.22 -26.24 -15.08
CA PHE A 42 8.10 -26.99 -16.34
C PHE A 42 6.81 -27.82 -16.47
N SER A 43 5.81 -27.57 -15.61
CA SER A 43 4.53 -28.24 -15.70
C SER A 43 3.84 -27.86 -17.02
N ARG A 44 3.39 -28.87 -17.77
CA ARG A 44 2.68 -28.66 -19.06
C ARG A 44 1.17 -28.62 -18.83
N ASN A 45 0.77 -28.05 -17.68
CA ASN A 45 -0.59 -28.14 -17.15
C ASN A 45 -1.56 -27.13 -17.80
N GLY A 46 -1.11 -26.42 -18.83
CA GLY A 46 -1.95 -25.53 -19.62
C GLY A 46 -1.16 -24.45 -20.35
N PRO A 47 -1.85 -23.63 -21.16
CA PRO A 47 -1.26 -22.44 -21.76
C PRO A 47 -0.96 -21.38 -20.68
N VAL A 48 0.20 -20.73 -20.79
CA VAL A 48 0.66 -19.68 -19.86
C VAL A 48 0.98 -18.41 -20.65
N LYS A 49 0.53 -17.23 -20.15
CA LYS A 49 0.86 -15.91 -20.74
C LYS A 49 2.34 -15.60 -20.50
N ARG A 50 3.02 -15.04 -21.49
CA ARG A 50 4.42 -14.59 -21.42
C ARG A 50 4.63 -13.29 -22.19
N THR A 51 5.76 -12.61 -21.95
CA THR A 51 6.16 -11.44 -22.74
C THR A 51 6.46 -11.84 -24.18
N PRO A 52 6.04 -11.02 -25.18
CA PRO A 52 6.35 -11.30 -26.57
C PRO A 52 7.83 -11.03 -26.86
N VAL A 53 8.51 -12.02 -27.43
CA VAL A 53 9.93 -11.94 -27.83
C VAL A 53 10.09 -12.46 -29.25
N THR A 54 10.78 -11.71 -30.11
CA THR A 54 11.06 -12.09 -31.50
C THR A 54 12.57 -12.17 -31.73
N HIS A 55 13.04 -13.29 -32.28
CA HIS A 55 14.44 -13.52 -32.63
C HIS A 55 14.62 -13.60 -34.15
N VAL A 56 15.57 -12.85 -34.68
CA VAL A 56 15.99 -12.99 -36.08
C VAL A 56 17.38 -13.65 -36.12
N LEU A 57 17.41 -14.92 -36.53
CA LEU A 57 18.64 -15.73 -36.55
C LEU A 57 19.40 -15.65 -37.88
N VAL A 58 18.69 -15.72 -39.02
CA VAL A 58 19.30 -15.76 -40.35
C VAL A 58 18.50 -14.86 -41.30
N CYS A 59 19.13 -13.80 -41.81
CA CYS A 59 18.52 -12.92 -42.82
C CYS A 59 19.03 -13.23 -44.23
N ARG A 60 20.34 -13.48 -44.37
CA ARG A 60 21.00 -13.71 -45.67
C ARG A 60 22.14 -14.74 -45.52
N PRO A 61 21.90 -16.01 -45.87
CA PRO A 61 22.93 -17.04 -45.74
C PRO A 61 24.06 -16.82 -46.76
N LYS A 62 25.30 -16.75 -46.28
CA LYS A 62 26.49 -16.73 -47.16
C LYS A 62 26.75 -18.15 -47.69
N ARG A 63 26.67 -18.33 -49.01
CA ARG A 63 27.06 -19.60 -49.67
C ARG A 63 28.56 -19.58 -49.97
N VAL A 64 29.37 -20.11 -49.06
CA VAL A 64 30.83 -20.21 -49.23
C VAL A 64 31.19 -21.63 -49.66
N LYS A 65 32.11 -21.76 -50.63
CA LYS A 65 32.64 -23.06 -51.06
C LYS A 65 33.43 -23.71 -49.90
N PRO A 66 33.25 -25.01 -49.63
CA PRO A 66 33.98 -25.69 -48.56
C PRO A 66 35.49 -25.65 -48.85
N SER A 67 36.28 -25.14 -47.91
CA SER A 67 37.75 -25.14 -48.00
C SER A 67 38.36 -25.60 -46.68
N CYS A 68 39.42 -26.42 -46.77
CA CYS A 68 40.09 -26.99 -45.59
C CYS A 68 40.65 -25.90 -44.65
N ARG A 69 41.18 -24.80 -45.22
CA ARG A 69 41.66 -23.62 -44.47
C ARG A 69 40.56 -22.88 -43.69
N SER A 70 39.30 -22.92 -44.16
CA SER A 70 38.19 -22.22 -43.49
C SER A 70 37.80 -22.83 -42.14
N SER A 71 38.27 -24.05 -41.83
CA SER A 71 38.06 -24.67 -40.51
C SER A 71 38.88 -24.00 -39.41
N TRP A 72 40.00 -23.37 -39.76
CA TRP A 72 40.94 -22.74 -38.80
C TRP A 72 40.75 -21.23 -38.74
N SER A 73 40.55 -20.57 -39.88
CA SER A 73 40.44 -19.10 -39.96
C SER A 73 39.13 -18.51 -39.44
N ARG A 74 38.09 -19.33 -39.24
CA ARG A 74 36.77 -18.83 -38.79
C ARG A 74 36.76 -18.34 -37.34
N ARG A 75 37.78 -18.67 -36.55
CA ARG A 75 37.94 -18.20 -35.15
C ARG A 75 38.94 -17.06 -34.99
N THR A 76 39.87 -16.86 -35.93
CA THR A 76 40.83 -15.74 -35.91
C THR A 76 40.28 -14.48 -36.57
N ALA A 77 39.12 -14.55 -37.23
CA ALA A 77 38.36 -13.37 -37.62
C ALA A 77 37.75 -12.74 -36.37
N THR A 78 38.56 -11.99 -35.62
CA THR A 78 38.11 -10.99 -34.66
C THR A 78 37.15 -10.04 -35.36
N GLY A 79 35.84 -10.25 -35.19
CA GLY A 79 34.82 -9.26 -35.55
C GLY A 79 34.16 -9.40 -36.93
N GLU A 80 34.29 -10.51 -37.67
CA GLU A 80 33.35 -10.79 -38.77
C GLU A 80 32.00 -11.18 -38.18
N GLN A 81 31.23 -10.16 -37.77
CA GLN A 81 29.79 -10.13 -37.55
C GLN A 81 29.14 -11.52 -37.63
N LEU A 82 29.26 -12.33 -36.56
CA LEU A 82 28.13 -13.18 -36.21
C LEU A 82 26.95 -12.21 -36.20
N PRO A 83 25.93 -12.39 -37.07
CA PRO A 83 24.82 -11.47 -37.11
C PRO A 83 24.35 -11.36 -35.68
N ARG A 84 24.51 -10.17 -35.08
CA ARG A 84 24.02 -9.90 -33.74
C ARG A 84 22.57 -10.33 -33.80
N THR A 85 22.23 -11.41 -33.11
CA THR A 85 20.86 -11.92 -33.11
C THR A 85 20.00 -10.77 -32.67
N TYR A 86 19.20 -10.26 -33.60
CA TYR A 86 18.32 -9.15 -33.32
C TYR A 86 17.18 -9.74 -32.49
N ILE A 87 17.15 -9.33 -31.22
CA ILE A 87 16.10 -9.71 -30.27
C ILE A 87 15.26 -8.45 -30.08
N SER A 88 13.96 -8.58 -30.32
CA SER A 88 12.97 -7.55 -30.03
C SER A 88 12.10 -8.03 -28.89
N GLY A 89 11.84 -7.16 -27.91
CA GLY A 89 11.05 -7.45 -26.71
C GLY A 89 11.88 -7.80 -25.47
N HIS A 90 11.17 -8.12 -24.38
CA HIS A 90 11.75 -8.40 -23.07
C HIS A 90 12.12 -9.89 -22.94
N ASN A 91 13.40 -10.21 -23.05
CA ASN A 91 13.95 -11.58 -22.95
C ASN A 91 14.73 -11.81 -21.64
N ARG A 92 14.28 -11.20 -20.55
CA ARG A 92 14.88 -11.31 -19.22
C ARG A 92 13.77 -11.33 -18.17
N LEU A 93 14.01 -12.04 -17.06
CA LEU A 93 13.15 -11.98 -15.88
C LEU A 93 13.41 -10.69 -15.09
N TYR A 94 12.34 -9.96 -14.80
CA TYR A 94 12.36 -8.80 -13.92
C TYR A 94 12.00 -9.20 -12.49
N PHE A 95 12.38 -8.35 -11.55
CA PHE A 95 12.12 -8.53 -10.14
C PHE A 95 11.51 -7.24 -9.59
N HIS A 96 10.58 -7.38 -8.66
CA HIS A 96 10.05 -6.29 -7.82
C HIS A 96 11.19 -5.61 -7.07
N SER A 97 11.18 -4.29 -7.00
CA SER A 97 12.33 -3.54 -6.49
C SER A 97 12.48 -3.63 -4.96
N ASP A 98 11.36 -3.77 -4.26
CA ASP A 98 11.27 -3.81 -2.80
C ASP A 98 11.55 -5.21 -2.22
N SER A 99 11.06 -6.25 -2.89
CA SER A 99 10.92 -7.61 -2.37
C SER A 99 11.83 -8.59 -3.09
N CYS A 100 12.43 -8.19 -4.22
CA CYS A 100 13.27 -9.03 -5.07
C CYS A 100 12.56 -10.32 -5.52
N LEU A 101 11.22 -10.31 -5.58
CA LEU A 101 10.41 -11.42 -6.06
C LEU A 101 10.26 -11.36 -7.59
N PRO A 102 10.15 -12.51 -8.29
CA PRO A 102 10.05 -12.53 -9.74
C PRO A 102 8.75 -11.89 -10.24
N LEU A 103 8.87 -10.91 -11.14
CA LEU A 103 7.76 -10.15 -11.69
C LEU A 103 6.99 -10.97 -12.74
N ARG A 104 5.66 -11.04 -12.61
CA ARG A 104 4.80 -11.76 -13.56
C ARG A 104 4.53 -10.92 -14.82
N PRO A 105 4.25 -11.51 -16.00
CA PRO A 105 4.07 -10.75 -17.23
C PRO A 105 2.77 -9.94 -17.24
N GLN A 106 1.85 -10.20 -16.31
CA GLN A 106 0.65 -9.40 -16.09
C GLN A 106 0.92 -8.16 -15.22
N GLU A 107 1.86 -8.25 -14.28
CA GLU A 107 2.19 -7.18 -13.34
C GLU A 107 3.13 -6.15 -13.98
N MET A 108 3.89 -6.55 -15.00
CA MET A 108 4.84 -5.66 -15.68
C MET A 108 4.20 -4.42 -16.34
N ASP A 109 2.89 -4.46 -16.60
CA ASP A 109 2.16 -3.33 -17.19
C ASP A 109 1.73 -2.28 -16.13
N GLU A 110 1.71 -2.66 -14.85
CA GLU A 110 1.26 -1.83 -13.72
C GLU A 110 2.42 -1.66 -12.72
N ASP A 111 3.06 -0.48 -12.75
CA ASP A 111 4.11 -0.14 -11.79
C ASP A 111 3.48 0.35 -10.48
N SER A 112 3.18 -0.60 -9.58
CA SER A 112 2.57 -0.31 -8.27
C SER A 112 3.55 0.26 -7.24
N GLU A 113 4.83 0.43 -7.58
CA GLU A 113 5.89 0.78 -6.62
C GLU A 113 6.29 2.27 -6.65
N ASP A 114 5.73 3.10 -7.55
CA ASP A 114 6.09 4.53 -7.72
C ASP A 114 5.12 5.49 -6.97
N GLU A 115 4.70 5.12 -5.75
CA GLU A 115 3.90 6.02 -4.91
C GLU A 115 4.72 7.24 -4.46
N ARG A 116 4.14 8.44 -4.60
CA ARG A 116 4.83 9.71 -4.30
C ARG A 116 4.96 9.99 -2.81
N ASP A 117 4.05 9.47 -2.01
CA ASP A 117 3.89 9.73 -0.58
C ASP A 117 4.01 8.43 0.25
N PRO A 118 5.21 7.82 0.33
CA PRO A 118 5.37 6.53 0.99
C PRO A 118 5.06 6.61 2.49
N ASP A 119 4.44 5.55 3.04
CA ASP A 119 3.96 5.49 4.42
C ASP A 119 5.02 5.85 5.46
N TRP A 120 6.26 5.40 5.26
CA TRP A 120 7.37 5.70 6.19
C TRP A 120 7.64 7.21 6.30
N LEU A 121 7.42 7.97 5.22
CA LEU A 121 7.62 9.43 5.21
C LEU A 121 6.45 10.13 5.88
N GLN A 122 5.23 9.62 5.71
CA GLN A 122 4.05 10.11 6.42
C GLN A 122 4.21 9.94 7.93
N GLU A 123 4.58 8.75 8.40
CA GLU A 123 4.84 8.48 9.82
C GLU A 123 5.96 9.36 10.38
N LYS A 124 7.05 9.52 9.62
CA LYS A 124 8.19 10.33 10.04
C LYS A 124 7.78 11.78 10.26
N THR A 125 7.02 12.35 9.34
CA THR A 125 6.51 13.72 9.47
C THR A 125 5.65 13.87 10.71
N VAL A 126 4.72 12.94 10.96
CA VAL A 126 3.86 12.97 12.15
C VAL A 126 4.69 12.89 13.45
N LYS A 127 5.64 11.95 13.52
CA LYS A 127 6.54 11.78 14.67
C LYS A 127 7.40 13.02 14.92
N GLN A 128 7.89 13.68 13.87
CA GLN A 128 8.68 14.91 13.98
C GLN A 128 7.88 16.08 14.54
N ILE A 129 6.60 16.24 14.13
CA ILE A 129 5.73 17.29 14.68
C ILE A 129 5.38 17.01 16.15
N GLU A 130 5.26 15.73 16.53
CA GLU A 130 4.95 15.34 17.90
C GLU A 130 6.04 15.72 18.90
N GLU A 131 7.31 15.69 18.47
CA GLU A 131 8.49 15.93 19.32
C GLU A 131 8.63 17.39 19.79
N PHE A 132 7.92 18.35 19.17
CA PHE A 132 7.98 19.75 19.59
C PHE A 132 7.39 19.93 21.00
N THR A 133 8.19 20.45 21.94
CA THR A 133 7.75 20.68 23.33
C THR A 133 7.13 22.08 23.54
N ASP A 134 7.34 22.97 22.58
CA ASP A 134 6.93 24.38 22.59
C ASP A 134 5.68 24.66 21.75
N VAL A 135 5.11 23.64 21.08
CA VAL A 135 3.91 23.76 20.24
C VAL A 135 2.72 23.11 20.93
N ASN A 136 1.55 23.75 20.87
CA ASN A 136 0.34 23.22 21.48
C ASN A 136 -0.23 22.02 20.70
N GLU A 137 -0.93 21.11 21.38
CA GLU A 137 -1.49 19.89 20.77
C GLU A 137 -2.46 20.19 19.63
N GLY A 138 -3.29 21.23 19.78
CA GLY A 138 -4.22 21.63 18.73
C GLY A 138 -3.54 22.20 17.48
N GLU A 139 -2.38 22.84 17.63
CA GLU A 139 -1.58 23.33 16.50
C GLU A 139 -0.85 22.19 15.82
N LYS A 140 -0.25 21.28 16.61
CA LYS A 140 0.40 20.06 16.11
C LYS A 140 -0.56 19.25 15.24
N GLU A 141 -1.80 19.07 15.67
CA GLU A 141 -2.75 18.27 14.91
C GLU A 141 -3.11 18.90 13.56
N ILE A 142 -3.30 20.22 13.51
CA ILE A 142 -3.51 20.92 12.25
C ILE A 142 -2.26 20.85 11.35
N MET A 143 -1.06 21.00 11.92
CA MET A 143 0.19 20.86 11.17
C MET A 143 0.36 19.45 10.57
N LYS A 144 0.08 18.40 11.33
CA LYS A 144 0.12 17.00 10.86
C LYS A 144 -0.85 16.78 9.70
N LEU A 145 -2.12 17.14 9.89
CA LEU A 145 -3.16 16.97 8.87
C LEU A 145 -2.81 17.75 7.59
N TRP A 146 -2.35 19.00 7.73
CA TRP A 146 -1.95 19.81 6.59
C TRP A 146 -0.78 19.20 5.84
N ASN A 147 0.27 18.75 6.54
CA ASN A 147 1.44 18.15 5.90
C ASN A 147 1.06 16.86 5.14
N LEU A 148 0.24 15.98 5.73
CA LEU A 148 -0.23 14.76 5.06
C LEU A 148 -1.07 15.10 3.82
N HIS A 149 -1.94 16.11 3.90
CA HIS A 149 -2.73 16.57 2.77
C HIS A 149 -1.86 17.10 1.62
N VAL A 150 -0.82 17.88 1.95
CA VAL A 150 0.13 18.40 0.96
C VAL A 150 0.94 17.28 0.33
N MET A 151 1.39 16.30 1.12
CA MET A 151 2.13 15.13 0.61
C MET A 151 1.29 14.32 -0.39
N LYS A 152 0.03 14.04 -0.03
CA LYS A 152 -0.90 13.24 -0.84
C LYS A 152 -1.20 13.87 -2.21
N HIS A 153 -1.36 15.19 -2.26
CA HIS A 153 -1.73 15.89 -3.50
C HIS A 153 -0.52 16.45 -4.26
N GLY A 154 0.64 16.58 -3.61
CA GLY A 154 1.88 17.04 -4.24
C GLY A 154 1.78 18.44 -4.84
N PHE A 155 1.23 19.41 -4.10
CA PHE A 155 1.15 20.80 -4.55
C PHE A 155 2.56 21.41 -4.68
N ILE A 156 2.83 22.09 -5.80
CA ILE A 156 4.15 22.66 -6.13
C ILE A 156 4.06 24.16 -6.43
N ALA A 157 2.90 24.65 -6.87
CA ALA A 157 2.74 26.04 -7.32
C ALA A 157 1.79 26.86 -6.44
N ASP A 158 2.12 28.13 -6.23
CA ASP A 158 1.35 29.04 -5.37
C ASP A 158 -0.11 29.21 -5.83
N ASN A 159 -0.36 29.16 -7.13
CA ASN A 159 -1.72 29.23 -7.67
C ASN A 159 -2.61 28.06 -7.21
N GLN A 160 -2.02 26.95 -6.77
CA GLN A 160 -2.73 25.79 -6.24
C GLN A 160 -3.16 25.98 -4.77
N MET A 161 -2.56 26.92 -4.02
CA MET A 161 -2.78 27.02 -2.57
C MET A 161 -4.22 27.36 -2.20
N ASN A 162 -4.90 28.19 -3.00
CA ASN A 162 -6.31 28.48 -2.79
C ASN A 162 -7.19 27.22 -2.92
N GLU A 163 -6.86 26.37 -3.89
CA GLU A 163 -7.56 25.10 -4.11
C GLU A 163 -7.17 24.06 -3.06
N ALA A 164 -5.90 24.03 -2.64
CA ALA A 164 -5.39 23.16 -1.59
C ALA A 164 -6.14 23.38 -0.27
N CYS A 165 -6.35 24.64 0.14
CA CYS A 165 -7.13 24.97 1.33
C CYS A 165 -8.61 24.59 1.20
N ARG A 166 -9.20 24.74 0.00
CA ARG A 166 -10.58 24.31 -0.27
C ARG A 166 -10.73 22.79 -0.14
N LEU A 167 -9.85 22.03 -0.78
CA LEU A 167 -9.81 20.57 -0.72
C LEU A 167 -9.55 20.07 0.70
N PHE A 168 -8.65 20.74 1.43
CA PHE A 168 -8.38 20.41 2.83
C PHE A 168 -9.64 20.58 3.69
N ALA A 169 -10.34 21.71 3.55
CA ALA A 169 -11.61 21.95 4.23
C ALA A 169 -12.76 21.05 3.72
N GLU A 170 -12.61 20.38 2.58
CA GLU A 170 -13.55 19.36 2.12
C GLU A 170 -13.33 18.02 2.78
N GLN A 171 -12.08 17.59 2.87
CA GLN A 171 -11.71 16.27 3.33
C GLN A 171 -11.59 16.19 4.86
N HIS A 172 -11.12 17.24 5.52
CA HIS A 172 -10.74 17.22 6.94
C HIS A 172 -11.64 18.09 7.83
N ALA A 173 -12.59 18.85 7.28
CA ALA A 173 -13.39 19.77 8.10
C ALA A 173 -14.26 19.05 9.13
N ALA A 174 -14.82 17.88 8.82
CA ALA A 174 -15.59 17.08 9.79
C ALA A 174 -14.70 16.71 11.00
N LEU A 175 -13.51 16.18 10.72
CA LEU A 175 -12.52 15.83 11.75
C LEU A 175 -12.08 17.04 12.58
N VAL A 176 -11.89 18.20 11.94
CA VAL A 176 -11.52 19.45 12.60
C VAL A 176 -12.63 19.96 13.52
N VAL A 177 -13.90 19.76 13.16
CA VAL A 177 -15.06 20.11 13.98
C VAL A 177 -15.18 19.16 15.17
N GLU A 178 -15.14 17.85 14.92
CA GLU A 178 -15.23 16.80 15.94
C GLU A 178 -14.15 16.97 17.04
N ARG A 179 -12.93 17.32 16.65
CA ARG A 179 -11.80 17.50 17.58
C ARG A 179 -11.69 18.91 18.17
N GLY A 180 -12.64 19.81 17.87
CA GLY A 180 -12.64 21.18 18.39
C GLY A 180 -11.49 22.07 17.87
N LEU A 181 -10.92 21.76 16.71
CA LEU A 181 -9.70 22.41 16.17
C LEU A 181 -9.98 23.62 15.26
N CYS A 182 -11.23 24.06 15.16
CA CYS A 182 -11.67 25.08 14.20
C CYS A 182 -10.90 26.42 14.34
N ARG A 183 -10.56 26.84 15.55
CA ARG A 183 -9.76 28.05 15.79
C ARG A 183 -8.33 27.90 15.29
N ASN A 184 -7.69 26.76 15.56
CA ASN A 184 -6.35 26.44 15.09
C ASN A 184 -6.31 26.39 13.55
N PHE A 185 -7.33 25.81 12.93
CA PHE A 185 -7.44 25.82 11.47
C PHE A 185 -7.62 27.23 10.89
N LEU A 186 -8.44 28.07 11.51
CA LEU A 186 -8.58 29.46 11.07
C LEU A 186 -7.26 30.24 11.19
N LEU A 187 -6.53 30.04 12.29
CA LEU A 187 -5.19 30.61 12.47
C LEU A 187 -4.23 30.16 11.35
N HIS A 188 -4.23 28.88 11.01
CA HIS A 188 -3.44 28.36 9.89
C HIS A 188 -3.79 29.05 8.56
N LEU A 189 -5.09 29.25 8.26
CA LEU A 189 -5.52 29.99 7.06
C LEU A 189 -5.05 31.45 7.07
N ILE A 190 -5.09 32.12 8.23
CA ILE A 190 -4.58 33.48 8.36
C ILE A 190 -3.07 33.49 8.10
N SER A 191 -2.31 32.55 8.67
CA SER A 191 -0.88 32.42 8.39
C SER A 191 -0.59 32.20 6.90
N MET A 192 -1.36 31.34 6.22
CA MET A 192 -1.25 31.12 4.77
C MET A 192 -1.52 32.41 3.97
N HIS A 193 -2.46 33.24 4.41
CA HIS A 193 -2.71 34.55 3.82
C HIS A 193 -1.55 35.52 4.07
N ASP A 194 -0.97 35.53 5.27
CA ASP A 194 0.19 36.37 5.61
C ASP A 194 1.43 36.02 4.78
N PHE A 195 1.57 34.75 4.38
CA PHE A 195 2.58 34.32 3.41
C PHE A 195 2.24 34.66 1.95
N ASN A 196 1.12 35.35 1.69
CA ASN A 196 0.59 35.70 0.37
C ASN A 196 0.28 34.50 -0.53
N LEU A 197 -0.01 33.33 0.06
CA LEU A 197 -0.34 32.11 -0.69
C LEU A 197 -1.83 32.04 -1.05
N ILE A 198 -2.70 32.61 -0.22
CA ILE A 198 -4.15 32.56 -0.42
C ILE A 198 -4.80 33.93 -0.31
N SER A 199 -5.96 34.06 -0.96
CA SER A 199 -6.78 35.28 -0.88
C SER A 199 -7.69 35.30 0.34
N THR A 200 -8.10 36.50 0.78
CA THR A 200 -9.09 36.68 1.84
C THR A 200 -10.42 35.97 1.54
N ALA A 201 -10.84 35.96 0.27
CA ALA A 201 -12.04 35.25 -0.16
C ALA A 201 -11.97 33.74 0.09
N THR A 202 -10.79 33.14 0.03
CA THR A 202 -10.58 31.72 0.33
C THR A 202 -10.75 31.45 1.83
N VAL A 203 -10.21 32.34 2.67
CA VAL A 203 -10.37 32.26 4.14
C VAL A 203 -11.84 32.34 4.52
N ASP A 204 -12.58 33.31 3.97
CA ASP A 204 -14.01 33.50 4.27
C ASP A 204 -14.85 32.28 3.88
N ARG A 205 -14.60 31.70 2.69
CA ARG A 205 -15.30 30.49 2.23
C ARG A 205 -15.01 29.29 3.13
N ALA A 206 -13.76 29.06 3.49
CA ALA A 206 -13.38 27.96 4.38
C ALA A 206 -13.98 28.13 5.78
N ALA A 207 -13.98 29.36 6.31
CA ALA A 207 -14.60 29.68 7.59
C ALA A 207 -16.14 29.55 7.57
N ALA A 208 -16.80 29.90 6.47
CA ALA A 208 -18.24 29.71 6.31
C ALA A 208 -18.60 28.22 6.28
N LYS A 209 -17.80 27.40 5.59
CA LYS A 209 -17.98 25.95 5.54
C LYS A 209 -17.81 25.29 6.91
N LEU A 210 -16.80 25.68 7.67
CA LEU A 210 -16.62 25.17 9.03
C LEU A 210 -17.80 25.52 9.93
N ARG A 211 -18.30 26.76 9.87
CA ARG A 211 -19.46 27.18 10.66
C ARG A 211 -20.72 26.38 10.31
N LEU A 212 -20.93 26.09 9.03
CA LEU A 212 -22.03 25.23 8.59
C LEU A 212 -21.92 23.83 9.22
N LEU A 213 -20.74 23.21 9.16
CA LEU A 213 -20.52 21.88 9.74
C LEU A 213 -20.63 21.87 11.27
N GLN A 214 -20.16 22.93 11.94
CA GLN A 214 -20.35 23.10 13.39
C GLN A 214 -21.84 23.17 13.75
N SER A 215 -22.64 23.92 12.98
CA SER A 215 -24.09 24.01 13.23
C SER A 215 -24.83 22.69 12.99
N GLN A 216 -24.34 21.87 12.06
CA GLN A 216 -24.89 20.53 11.82
C GLN A 216 -24.50 19.57 12.94
N ALA A 217 -23.25 19.61 13.39
CA ALA A 217 -22.78 18.79 14.51
C ALA A 217 -23.48 19.15 15.83
N ALA A 218 -23.74 20.44 16.07
CA ALA A 218 -24.48 20.88 17.26
C ALA A 218 -25.92 20.37 17.28
N ARG A 219 -26.62 20.40 16.12
CA ARG A 219 -27.98 19.86 16.01
C ARG A 219 -28.04 18.35 16.19
N ALA A 220 -27.07 17.62 15.66
CA ALA A 220 -26.98 16.17 15.87
C ALA A 220 -26.78 15.83 17.35
N GLY A 221 -25.96 16.59 18.06
CA GLY A 221 -25.78 16.41 19.51
C GLY A 221 -27.03 16.73 20.33
N GLU A 222 -27.81 17.75 19.94
CA GLU A 222 -29.10 18.05 20.57
C GLU A 222 -30.13 16.92 20.34
N GLU A 223 -30.19 16.35 19.15
CA GLU A 223 -31.06 15.20 18.84
C GLU A 223 -30.65 13.94 19.61
N ASP A 224 -29.35 13.66 19.74
CA ASP A 224 -28.82 12.53 20.53
C ASP A 224 -29.09 12.71 22.05
N GLU A 225 -28.97 13.94 22.58
CA GLU A 225 -29.27 14.26 23.99
C GLU A 225 -30.78 14.14 24.28
N GLU A 226 -31.65 14.57 23.36
CA GLU A 226 -33.11 14.40 23.47
C GLU A 226 -33.50 12.91 23.43
N GLU A 227 -32.91 12.09 22.56
CA GLU A 227 -33.13 10.64 22.52
C GLU A 227 -32.63 9.94 23.80
N GLU A 228 -31.47 10.34 24.35
CA GLU A 228 -30.97 9.80 25.61
C GLU A 228 -31.86 10.20 26.80
N GLU A 229 -32.34 11.45 26.88
CA GLU A 229 -33.28 11.86 27.94
C GLU A 229 -34.62 11.11 27.84
N GLU A 230 -35.15 10.90 26.63
CA GLU A 230 -36.36 10.10 26.42
C GLU A 230 -36.15 8.63 26.87
N ASP A 231 -35.01 8.00 26.56
CA ASP A 231 -34.70 6.63 27.02
C ASP A 231 -34.59 6.55 28.56
N TRP A 232 -33.94 7.55 29.18
CA TRP A 232 -33.86 7.66 30.64
C TRP A 232 -35.23 7.86 31.30
N GLU A 233 -36.08 8.72 30.76
CA GLU A 233 -37.45 8.92 31.27
C GLU A 233 -38.28 7.64 31.17
N THR A 234 -38.17 6.92 30.04
CA THR A 234 -38.87 5.65 29.82
C THR A 234 -38.38 4.55 30.78
N ALA A 235 -37.08 4.52 31.09
CA ALA A 235 -36.48 3.59 32.03
C ALA A 235 -36.88 3.87 33.49
N VAL A 236 -37.05 5.15 33.87
CA VAL A 236 -37.54 5.55 35.19
C VAL A 236 -39.01 5.22 35.38
N GLU A 237 -39.84 5.41 34.35
CA GLU A 237 -41.27 5.07 34.38
C GLU A 237 -41.53 3.55 34.41
N SER A 238 -40.55 2.75 33.96
CA SER A 238 -40.58 1.28 34.01
C SER A 238 -40.12 0.69 35.34
N GLN A 239 -39.76 1.51 36.34
CA GLN A 239 -39.42 0.99 37.67
C GLN A 239 -40.68 0.41 38.35
N PRO A 240 -40.64 -0.85 38.82
CA PRO A 240 -41.77 -1.41 39.55
C PRO A 240 -41.99 -0.62 40.85
N GLU A 241 -43.24 -0.27 41.12
CA GLU A 241 -43.62 0.44 42.36
C GLU A 241 -43.10 -0.33 43.58
N MET A 242 -42.50 0.40 44.54
CA MET A 242 -42.10 -0.17 45.81
C MET A 242 -43.32 -0.80 46.49
N ASP A 243 -43.26 -2.11 46.72
CA ASP A 243 -44.30 -2.85 47.43
C ASP A 243 -44.61 -2.16 48.78
N PRO A 244 -45.89 -1.93 49.12
CA PRO A 244 -46.26 -1.39 50.41
C PRO A 244 -45.90 -2.38 51.53
N ASP A 245 -45.38 -1.85 52.64
CA ASP A 245 -44.96 -2.61 53.83
C ASP A 245 -45.99 -3.68 54.23
N PRO A 246 -45.55 -4.89 54.63
CA PRO A 246 -46.47 -5.98 54.90
C PRO A 246 -47.25 -5.76 56.20
N ASP A 247 -48.56 -6.00 56.12
CA ASP A 247 -49.53 -5.91 57.23
C ASP A 247 -49.13 -6.86 58.38
N PRO A 248 -49.19 -6.43 59.66
CA PRO A 248 -48.57 -7.14 60.76
C PRO A 248 -49.55 -8.14 61.38
N ASP A 249 -50.06 -9.15 60.65
CA ASP A 249 -50.92 -10.17 61.29
C ASP A 249 -51.03 -11.53 60.56
N LEU A 250 -49.99 -11.98 59.85
CA LEU A 250 -49.87 -13.39 59.45
C LEU A 250 -48.58 -14.03 59.96
N PHE A 251 -48.58 -14.26 61.27
CA PHE A 251 -47.69 -15.21 61.91
C PHE A 251 -48.30 -16.62 61.77
N ASN A 252 -47.86 -17.42 60.78
CA ASN A 252 -47.50 -18.83 61.06
C ASN A 252 -46.85 -19.56 59.87
N ASN A 253 -45.60 -19.96 60.09
CA ASN A 253 -44.90 -21.19 59.69
C ASN A 253 -45.18 -21.83 58.33
N CYS A 254 -44.15 -21.83 57.46
CA CYS A 254 -43.52 -23.08 57.05
C CYS A 254 -42.08 -22.85 56.55
N SER A 255 -41.21 -23.77 56.93
CA SER A 255 -39.75 -23.75 56.87
C SER A 255 -39.17 -24.09 55.47
N GLU A 256 -37.88 -23.74 55.32
CA GLU A 256 -36.84 -24.42 54.51
C GLU A 256 -36.96 -24.35 52.97
N GLU A 257 -36.06 -23.58 52.33
CA GLU A 257 -34.85 -24.12 51.65
C GLU A 257 -34.04 -22.96 51.01
N GLU A 258 -32.81 -22.76 51.49
CA GLU A 258 -31.75 -22.03 50.79
C GLU A 258 -31.12 -22.96 49.74
N GLU A 259 -30.91 -22.50 48.51
CA GLU A 259 -29.69 -22.89 47.79
C GLU A 259 -29.24 -21.85 46.76
N GLU A 260 -27.98 -21.45 46.91
CA GLU A 260 -27.20 -20.53 46.09
C GLU A 260 -27.06 -20.97 44.63
N ARG A 261 -27.01 -20.01 43.69
CA ARG A 261 -25.99 -20.06 42.64
C ARG A 261 -25.68 -18.70 42.01
N GLY A 262 -24.50 -18.18 42.35
CA GLY A 262 -23.86 -17.06 41.69
C GLY A 262 -23.38 -17.38 40.28
N GLY A 263 -23.25 -16.33 39.46
CA GLY A 263 -22.78 -16.44 38.07
C GLY A 263 -22.46 -15.09 37.43
N GLY A 264 -21.67 -14.25 38.12
CA GLY A 264 -21.06 -13.07 37.51
C GLY A 264 -19.91 -13.49 36.58
N GLY A 265 -20.13 -13.39 35.26
CA GLY A 265 -19.09 -13.77 34.30
C GLY A 265 -19.34 -13.45 32.82
N ALA A 266 -20.37 -12.68 32.46
CA ALA A 266 -20.73 -12.44 31.05
C ALA A 266 -20.40 -11.03 30.52
N GLU A 267 -20.02 -10.08 31.39
CA GLU A 267 -19.88 -8.67 30.98
C GLU A 267 -18.48 -8.32 30.43
N ALA A 268 -17.45 -9.11 30.76
CA ALA A 268 -16.08 -8.83 30.34
C ALA A 268 -15.77 -9.22 28.88
N GLU A 269 -16.60 -10.05 28.23
CA GLU A 269 -16.30 -10.57 26.89
C GLU A 269 -16.94 -9.74 25.75
N ARG A 270 -17.96 -8.91 26.05
CA ARG A 270 -18.58 -8.02 25.05
C ARG A 270 -17.70 -6.80 24.70
N LYS A 271 -16.91 -6.28 25.65
CA LYS A 271 -16.05 -5.10 25.41
C LYS A 271 -14.86 -5.34 24.50
N ARG A 272 -14.47 -6.60 24.25
CA ARG A 272 -13.35 -6.95 23.34
C ARG A 272 -13.75 -7.11 21.87
N LYS A 273 -15.04 -7.31 21.58
CA LYS A 273 -15.51 -7.49 20.18
C LYS A 273 -15.86 -6.19 19.46
N LEU A 274 -16.14 -5.09 20.17
CA LEU A 274 -16.42 -3.80 19.50
C LEU A 274 -15.15 -3.10 18.97
N PHE A 275 -14.01 -3.23 19.66
CA PHE A 275 -12.77 -2.55 19.25
C PHE A 275 -12.10 -3.15 17.99
N GLY A 276 -12.51 -4.33 17.54
CA GLY A 276 -11.92 -5.00 16.37
C GLY A 276 -12.58 -4.72 15.03
N SER A 277 -13.68 -3.96 14.99
CA SER A 277 -14.48 -3.78 13.77
C SER A 277 -14.45 -2.36 13.17
N ILE A 278 -13.66 -1.45 13.73
CA ILE A 278 -13.52 -0.04 13.27
C ILE A 278 -12.16 0.23 12.60
N LEU A 279 -11.44 -0.83 12.20
CA LEU A 279 -10.34 -0.69 11.23
C LEU A 279 -10.42 -1.80 10.18
N LYS A 280 -11.23 -1.54 9.15
CA LYS A 280 -11.07 -2.05 7.80
C LYS A 280 -11.77 -1.12 6.82
#